data_AF-A0A2A4W5L7-F1
#
_entry.id   AF-A0A2A4W5L7-F1
#
_cell.length_a   1.000
_cell.length_b   1.000
_cell.length_c   1.000
_cell.angle_alpha   90.00
_cell.angle_beta   90.00
_cell.angle_gamma   90.00
#
_symmetry.space_group_name_H-M   'P 1'
#
loop_
_entity.id
_entity.type
_entity.pdbx_description
1 polymer ?
#
loop_
_entity_poly.entity_id
_entity_poly.type
_entity_poly.pdbx_seq_one_letter_code
_entity_poly.pdbx_strand_id
1 'polypeptide(L)'
;MLHSMFSMKYMAVIQLMLNKMISSTITRHIALFAVIVINLSFVSNTYANEINTLKVIKTIYLIRHAEKEKGHSNNPDLTEKGRSRANNLAEMLKNKNIEIIYSTQYARTMQTASPLAKELGLTIQNYDPRKLKEFSESLIAKQGNILIVGHSNTTPTLVQLLGGNAGDKINESEYNRVYKLIINETEVVTELLRSSSL
;
A
#
# COMPACT_ATOMS: atom_id res chain seq x y z
N MET A 1 -85.39 -4.65 19.75
CA MET A 1 -84.25 -5.35 20.38
C MET A 1 -83.50 -6.26 19.40
N LEU A 2 -84.17 -7.10 18.59
CA LEU A 2 -83.47 -7.94 17.59
C LEU A 2 -82.72 -7.17 16.48
N HIS A 3 -83.27 -6.06 15.99
CA HIS A 3 -82.65 -5.29 14.90
C HIS A 3 -81.30 -4.63 15.30
N SER A 4 -81.16 -4.16 16.55
CA SER A 4 -79.90 -3.59 17.04
C SER A 4 -78.82 -4.64 17.27
N MET A 5 -79.20 -5.87 17.64
CA MET A 5 -78.26 -6.99 17.79
C MET A 5 -77.72 -7.47 16.44
N PHE A 6 -78.52 -7.41 15.37
CA PHE A 6 -78.08 -7.72 14.01
C PHE A 6 -77.04 -6.69 13.54
N SER A 7 -77.32 -5.39 13.70
CA SER A 7 -76.39 -4.30 13.38
C SER A 7 -75.04 -4.43 14.10
N MET A 8 -75.04 -4.74 15.41
CA MET A 8 -73.80 -4.93 16.17
C MET A 8 -72.94 -6.10 15.66
N LYS A 9 -73.57 -7.23 15.31
CA LYS A 9 -72.83 -8.38 14.75
C LYS A 9 -72.21 -8.05 13.40
N TYR A 10 -72.92 -7.31 12.54
CA TYR A 10 -72.39 -6.87 11.25
C TYR A 10 -71.19 -5.92 11.41
N MET A 11 -71.28 -4.95 12.34
CA MET A 11 -70.17 -4.03 12.62
C MET A 11 -68.94 -4.74 13.19
N ALA A 12 -69.13 -5.75 14.07
CA ALA A 12 -68.04 -6.55 14.59
C ALA A 12 -67.31 -7.37 13.50
N VAL A 13 -68.06 -7.93 12.54
CA VAL A 13 -67.48 -8.66 11.40
C VAL A 13 -66.68 -7.72 10.50
N ILE A 14 -67.20 -6.52 10.19
CA ILE A 14 -66.48 -5.51 9.39
C ILE A 14 -65.18 -5.07 10.08
N GLN A 15 -65.23 -4.78 11.38
CA GLN A 15 -64.04 -4.41 12.15
C GLN A 15 -62.97 -5.52 12.17
N LEU A 16 -63.38 -6.79 12.28
CA LEU A 16 -62.48 -7.94 12.23
C LEU A 16 -61.82 -8.07 10.84
N MET A 17 -62.58 -7.87 9.77
CA MET A 17 -62.06 -7.91 8.39
C MET A 17 -61.07 -6.77 8.13
N LEU A 18 -61.36 -5.55 8.62
CA LEU A 18 -60.45 -4.41 8.52
C LEU A 18 -59.14 -4.66 9.29
N ASN A 19 -59.21 -5.18 10.52
CA ASN A 19 -58.02 -5.51 11.31
C ASN A 19 -57.15 -6.59 10.64
N LYS A 20 -57.77 -7.62 10.03
CA LYS A 20 -57.04 -8.63 9.24
C LYS A 20 -56.38 -8.05 8.00
N MET A 21 -57.05 -7.12 7.31
CA MET A 21 -56.53 -6.47 6.11
C MET A 21 -55.37 -5.49 6.42
N ILE A 22 -55.47 -4.75 7.53
CA ILE A 22 -54.39 -3.88 8.03
C ILE A 22 -53.20 -4.74 8.48
N SER A 23 -53.44 -5.81 9.23
CA SER A 23 -52.40 -6.74 9.68
C SER A 23 -51.65 -7.38 8.50
N SER A 24 -52.36 -7.87 7.47
CA SER A 24 -51.71 -8.46 6.29
C SER A 24 -50.89 -7.45 5.49
N THR A 25 -51.37 -6.20 5.43
CA THR A 25 -50.65 -5.10 4.77
C THR A 25 -49.38 -4.74 5.55
N ILE A 26 -49.45 -4.60 6.87
CA ILE A 26 -48.29 -4.33 7.74
C ILE A 26 -47.27 -5.47 7.63
N THR A 27 -47.71 -6.73 7.70
CA THR A 27 -46.84 -7.91 7.56
C THR A 27 -46.10 -7.92 6.22
N ARG A 28 -46.78 -7.54 5.12
CA ARG A 28 -46.15 -7.40 3.80
C ARG A 28 -45.07 -6.31 3.77
N HIS A 29 -45.32 -5.16 4.37
CA HIS A 29 -44.34 -4.07 4.42
C HIS A 29 -43.13 -4.43 5.30
N ILE A 30 -43.35 -5.09 6.43
CA ILE A 30 -42.26 -5.60 7.30
C ILE A 30 -41.41 -6.61 6.53
N ALA A 31 -42.04 -7.56 5.82
CA ALA A 31 -41.32 -8.54 5.00
C ALA A 31 -40.51 -7.85 3.88
N LEU A 32 -41.09 -6.86 3.20
CA LEU A 32 -40.41 -6.10 2.15
C LEU A 32 -39.20 -5.34 2.72
N PHE A 33 -39.37 -4.68 3.86
CA PHE A 33 -38.32 -3.96 4.56
C PHE A 33 -37.18 -4.90 4.99
N ALA A 34 -37.51 -6.08 5.55
CA ALA A 34 -36.50 -7.07 5.93
C ALA A 34 -35.69 -7.55 4.73
N VAL A 35 -36.33 -7.81 3.58
CA VAL A 35 -35.64 -8.18 2.33
C VAL A 35 -34.69 -7.06 1.88
N ILE A 36 -35.13 -5.79 1.94
CA ILE A 36 -34.27 -4.64 1.59
C ILE A 36 -33.06 -4.56 2.51
N VAL A 37 -33.24 -4.71 3.83
CA VAL A 37 -32.15 -4.69 4.81
C VAL A 37 -31.16 -5.83 4.60
N ILE A 38 -31.65 -7.03 4.29
CA ILE A 38 -30.79 -8.19 3.97
C ILE A 38 -29.97 -7.92 2.71
N ASN A 39 -30.59 -7.41 1.64
CA ASN A 39 -29.88 -7.06 0.41
C ASN A 39 -28.85 -5.96 0.63
N LEU A 40 -29.19 -4.89 1.38
CA LEU A 40 -28.25 -3.83 1.76
C LEU A 40 -27.05 -4.38 2.52
N SER A 41 -27.28 -5.26 3.49
CA SER A 41 -26.22 -5.90 4.28
C SER A 41 -25.31 -6.77 3.41
N PHE A 42 -25.88 -7.48 2.43
CA PHE A 42 -25.13 -8.28 1.48
C PHE A 42 -24.22 -7.42 0.59
N VAL A 43 -24.77 -6.33 0.06
CA VAL A 43 -24.03 -5.35 -0.76
C VAL A 43 -22.87 -4.73 0.04
N SER A 44 -23.10 -4.32 1.29
CA SER A 44 -22.05 -3.77 2.15
C SER A 44 -20.92 -4.76 2.43
N ASN A 45 -21.23 -6.04 2.63
CA ASN A 45 -20.21 -7.08 2.84
C ASN A 45 -19.36 -7.33 1.59
N THR A 46 -19.95 -7.29 0.39
CA THR A 46 -19.19 -7.42 -0.87
C THR A 46 -18.20 -6.27 -1.04
N TYR A 47 -18.62 -5.03 -0.79
CA TYR A 47 -17.73 -3.87 -0.87
C TYR A 47 -16.61 -3.90 0.18
N ALA A 48 -16.89 -4.33 1.40
CA ALA A 48 -15.86 -4.47 2.44
C ALA A 48 -14.78 -5.49 2.06
N ASN A 49 -15.16 -6.59 1.39
CA ASN A 49 -14.21 -7.60 0.93
C ASN A 49 -13.31 -7.11 -0.21
N GLU A 50 -13.81 -6.36 -1.18
CA GLU A 50 -12.97 -5.73 -2.22
C GLU A 50 -11.97 -4.72 -1.63
N ILE A 51 -12.37 -3.94 -0.63
CA ILE A 51 -11.45 -2.99 0.03
C ILE A 51 -10.36 -3.73 0.81
N ASN A 52 -10.68 -4.86 1.44
CA ASN A 52 -9.68 -5.69 2.13
C ASN A 52 -8.63 -6.24 1.16
N THR A 53 -9.02 -6.62 -0.07
CA THR A 53 -8.06 -7.09 -1.10
C THR A 53 -7.10 -6.02 -1.60
N LEU A 54 -7.40 -4.73 -1.41
CA LEU A 54 -6.56 -3.60 -1.86
C LEU A 54 -5.75 -2.96 -0.73
N LYS A 55 -5.67 -3.60 0.44
CA LYS A 55 -4.95 -3.05 1.58
C LYS A 55 -3.43 -3.05 1.32
N VAL A 56 -2.90 -1.86 1.02
CA VAL A 56 -1.45 -1.65 0.93
C VAL A 56 -0.85 -1.85 2.32
N ILE A 57 0.03 -2.84 2.44
CA ILE A 57 0.74 -3.16 3.70
C ILE A 57 1.91 -2.22 3.88
N LYS A 58 2.71 -2.01 2.83
CA LYS A 58 3.88 -1.13 2.83
C LYS A 58 4.37 -0.82 1.43
N THR A 59 5.17 0.23 1.32
CA THR A 59 5.91 0.59 0.10
C THR A 59 7.42 0.48 0.34
N ILE A 60 8.13 -0.21 -0.54
CA ILE A 60 9.59 -0.29 -0.53
C ILE A 60 10.14 0.47 -1.73
N TYR A 61 10.98 1.46 -1.47
CA TYR A 61 11.72 2.21 -2.47
C TYR A 61 13.12 1.65 -2.59
N LEU A 62 13.51 1.16 -3.77
CA LEU A 62 14.85 0.62 -4.02
C LEU A 62 15.56 1.44 -5.09
N ILE A 63 16.78 1.86 -4.78
CA ILE A 63 17.60 2.73 -5.62
C ILE A 63 19.05 2.21 -5.66
N ARG A 64 19.75 2.45 -6.77
CA ARG A 64 21.21 2.34 -6.87
C ARG A 64 21.84 3.63 -6.34
N HIS A 65 22.98 3.58 -5.66
CA HIS A 65 23.73 4.80 -5.29
C HIS A 65 23.84 5.83 -6.43
N ALA A 66 23.94 7.11 -6.09
CA ALA A 66 24.15 8.19 -7.06
C ALA A 66 25.58 8.19 -7.66
N GLU A 67 25.86 9.14 -8.55
CA GLU A 67 27.12 9.26 -9.29
C GLU A 67 28.33 9.34 -8.36
N LYS A 68 29.21 8.34 -8.43
CA LYS A 68 30.44 8.24 -7.63
C LYS A 68 31.65 8.81 -8.35
N GLU A 69 32.64 9.27 -7.59
CA GLU A 69 33.92 9.73 -8.14
C GLU A 69 34.62 8.59 -8.90
N LYS A 70 35.36 8.98 -9.93
CA LYS A 70 36.24 8.08 -10.70
C LYS A 70 37.64 8.18 -10.10
N GLY A 71 38.28 7.04 -9.83
CA GLY A 71 39.62 7.00 -9.25
C GLY A 71 39.95 5.65 -8.64
N HIS A 72 41.12 5.57 -8.01
CA HIS A 72 41.69 4.34 -7.45
C HIS A 72 41.16 3.97 -6.05
N SER A 73 40.26 4.78 -5.48
CA SER A 73 39.63 4.43 -4.20
C SER A 73 38.71 3.22 -4.38
N ASN A 74 38.87 2.21 -3.53
CA ASN A 74 37.98 1.05 -3.45
C ASN A 74 36.59 1.41 -2.88
N ASN A 75 36.48 2.58 -2.24
CA ASN A 75 35.24 3.10 -1.69
C ASN A 75 35.08 4.60 -2.00
N PRO A 76 34.89 4.96 -3.28
CA PRO A 76 34.84 6.36 -3.69
C PRO A 76 33.57 7.04 -3.17
N ASP A 77 33.71 8.33 -2.88
CA ASP A 77 32.62 9.22 -2.50
C ASP A 77 31.72 9.53 -3.71
N LEU A 78 30.59 10.19 -3.44
CA LEU A 78 29.75 10.78 -4.47
C LEU A 78 30.46 11.99 -5.10
N THR A 79 30.33 12.12 -6.43
CA THR A 79 30.61 13.38 -7.13
C THR A 79 29.67 14.49 -6.65
N GLU A 80 29.95 15.73 -7.02
CA GLU A 80 29.01 16.84 -6.80
C GLU A 80 27.63 16.58 -7.43
N LYS A 81 27.60 16.05 -8.66
CA LYS A 81 26.36 15.61 -9.32
C LYS A 81 25.63 14.53 -8.50
N GLY A 82 26.38 13.57 -7.96
CA GLY A 82 25.82 12.51 -7.11
C GLY A 82 25.23 13.05 -5.80
N ARG A 83 25.90 14.02 -5.17
CA ARG A 83 25.38 14.71 -3.97
C ARG A 83 24.10 15.48 -4.27
N SER A 84 24.05 16.20 -5.39
CA SER A 84 22.82 16.87 -5.83
C SER A 84 21.68 15.87 -6.07
N ARG A 85 21.97 14.73 -6.71
CA ARG A 85 20.96 13.67 -6.89
C ARG A 85 20.49 13.08 -5.57
N ALA A 86 21.37 12.88 -4.60
CA ALA A 86 21.01 12.40 -3.27
C ALA A 86 20.05 13.38 -2.56
N ASN A 87 20.27 14.69 -2.71
CA ASN A 87 19.34 15.70 -2.20
C ASN A 87 17.99 15.66 -2.93
N ASN A 88 17.98 15.52 -4.26
CA ASN A 88 16.73 15.38 -5.03
C ASN A 88 15.95 14.12 -4.63
N LEU A 89 16.66 13.02 -4.32
CA LEU A 89 16.06 11.80 -3.81
C LEU A 89 15.38 12.06 -2.46
N ALA A 90 16.01 12.82 -1.56
CA ALA A 90 15.42 13.18 -0.28
C ALA A 90 14.15 14.02 -0.46
N GLU A 91 14.20 15.04 -1.32
CA GLU A 91 13.03 15.86 -1.66
C GLU A 91 11.87 15.03 -2.23
N MET A 92 12.17 14.06 -3.08
CA MET A 92 11.16 13.16 -3.67
C MET A 92 10.49 12.26 -2.62
N LEU A 93 11.22 11.86 -1.57
CA LEU A 93 10.79 10.84 -0.61
C LEU A 93 10.40 11.36 0.78
N LYS A 94 10.70 12.63 1.13
CA LYS A 94 10.45 13.17 2.48
C LYS A 94 9.00 13.06 2.96
N ASN A 95 8.04 13.13 2.05
CA ASN A 95 6.61 13.02 2.35
C ASN A 95 6.03 11.63 2.05
N LYS A 96 6.86 10.58 1.99
CA LYS A 96 6.44 9.20 1.70
C LYS A 96 6.35 8.31 2.94
N ASN A 97 6.35 8.90 4.13
CA ASN A 97 6.28 8.19 5.41
C ASN A 97 7.33 7.08 5.50
N ILE A 98 8.55 7.34 5.04
CA ILE A 98 9.65 6.40 5.20
C ILE A 98 9.96 6.28 6.69
N GLU A 99 9.96 5.05 7.20
CA GLU A 99 10.22 4.73 8.61
C GLU A 99 11.56 4.02 8.78
N ILE A 100 12.04 3.36 7.73
CA ILE A 100 13.27 2.56 7.76
C ILE A 100 14.14 2.87 6.55
N ILE A 101 15.43 3.06 6.77
CA ILE A 101 16.41 3.29 5.71
C ILE A 101 17.51 2.24 5.81
N TYR A 102 17.71 1.48 4.73
CA TYR A 102 18.79 0.53 4.56
C TYR A 102 19.80 0.99 3.50
N SER A 103 21.07 0.71 3.75
CA SER A 103 22.15 0.96 2.79
C SER A 103 23.28 -0.07 2.95
N THR A 104 23.99 -0.38 1.88
CA THR A 104 25.26 -1.09 2.05
C THR A 104 26.30 -0.15 2.66
N GLN A 105 27.37 -0.70 3.25
CA GLN A 105 28.40 0.08 3.96
C GLN A 105 29.32 0.94 3.06
N TYR A 106 29.11 0.95 1.74
CA TYR A 106 29.95 1.77 0.85
C TYR A 106 29.63 3.26 1.00
N ALA A 107 30.64 4.12 0.88
CA ALA A 107 30.52 5.56 1.02
C ALA A 107 29.44 6.12 0.08
N ARG A 108 29.48 5.75 -1.19
CA ARG A 108 28.48 6.15 -2.20
C ARG A 108 27.03 5.78 -1.85
N THR A 109 26.77 4.60 -1.27
CA THR A 109 25.40 4.19 -0.90
C THR A 109 24.96 4.92 0.37
N MET A 110 25.83 5.00 1.38
CA MET A 110 25.59 5.77 2.60
C MET A 110 25.29 7.23 2.28
N GLN A 111 26.15 7.90 1.52
CA GLN A 111 25.99 9.31 1.12
C GLN A 111 24.75 9.56 0.25
N THR A 112 24.29 8.56 -0.51
CA THR A 112 23.03 8.69 -1.27
C THR A 112 21.81 8.66 -0.34
N ALA A 113 21.87 7.88 0.74
CA ALA A 113 20.79 7.77 1.73
C ALA A 113 20.80 8.92 2.76
N SER A 114 21.99 9.46 3.07
CA SER A 114 22.19 10.43 4.16
C SER A 114 21.28 11.66 4.14
N PRO A 115 21.02 12.31 2.99
CA PRO A 115 20.15 13.49 2.98
C PRO A 115 18.74 13.19 3.49
N LEU A 116 18.12 12.10 3.04
CA LEU A 116 16.78 11.72 3.50
C LEU A 116 16.81 11.26 4.96
N ALA A 117 17.83 10.50 5.36
CA ALA A 117 17.99 10.07 6.74
C ALA A 117 18.07 11.26 7.70
N LYS A 118 18.82 12.29 7.33
CA LYS A 118 18.92 13.54 8.09
C LYS A 118 17.58 14.29 8.13
N GLU A 119 16.90 14.41 6.99
CA GLU A 119 15.61 15.10 6.87
C GLU A 119 14.54 14.46 7.77
N LEU A 120 14.51 13.13 7.84
CA LEU A 120 13.52 12.38 8.62
C LEU A 120 13.97 12.07 10.06
N GLY A 121 15.20 12.43 10.44
CA GLY A 121 15.76 12.07 11.75
C GLY A 121 15.94 10.55 11.95
N LEU A 122 16.14 9.79 10.87
CA LEU A 122 16.28 8.34 10.90
C LEU A 122 17.74 7.90 10.81
N THR A 123 18.06 6.77 11.45
CA THR A 123 19.37 6.12 11.30
C THR A 123 19.39 5.21 10.07
N ILE A 124 20.51 5.19 9.35
CA ILE A 124 20.73 4.24 8.25
C ILE A 124 21.17 2.90 8.83
N GLN A 125 20.43 1.84 8.52
CA GLN A 125 20.77 0.46 8.89
C GLN A 125 21.58 -0.20 7.77
N ASN A 126 22.64 -0.91 8.12
CA ASN A 126 23.46 -1.60 7.12
C ASN A 126 22.92 -2.99 6.77
N TYR A 127 23.03 -3.37 5.50
CA TYR A 127 22.78 -4.73 5.03
C TYR A 127 23.94 -5.26 4.16
N ASP A 128 24.10 -6.58 4.09
CA ASP A 128 25.10 -7.23 3.25
C ASP A 128 24.52 -7.51 1.85
N PRO A 129 25.05 -6.89 0.78
CA PRO A 129 24.58 -7.14 -0.59
C PRO A 129 24.85 -8.57 -1.08
N ARG A 130 25.60 -9.40 -0.33
CA ARG A 130 25.84 -10.82 -0.63
C ARG A 130 24.77 -11.75 -0.03
N LYS A 131 23.93 -11.24 0.89
CA LYS A 131 22.91 -12.01 1.61
C LYS A 131 21.49 -11.58 1.25
N LEU A 132 21.24 -11.29 -0.03
CA LEU A 132 19.96 -10.69 -0.47
C LEU A 132 18.73 -11.55 -0.17
N LYS A 133 18.86 -12.89 -0.19
CA LYS A 133 17.74 -13.79 0.13
C LYS A 133 17.29 -13.62 1.58
N GLU A 134 18.21 -13.79 2.54
CA GLU A 134 17.96 -13.55 3.97
C GLU A 134 17.46 -12.12 4.21
N PHE A 135 18.06 -11.13 3.54
CA PHE A 135 17.63 -9.75 3.65
C PHE A 135 16.19 -9.54 3.15
N SER A 136 15.82 -10.12 2.01
CA SER A 136 14.44 -10.05 1.47
C SER A 136 13.41 -10.67 2.41
N GLU A 137 13.71 -11.80 3.03
CA GLU A 137 12.85 -12.45 4.03
C GLU A 137 12.65 -11.54 5.25
N SER A 138 13.73 -10.90 5.72
CA SER A 138 13.65 -9.93 6.83
C SER A 138 12.78 -8.72 6.48
N LEU A 139 12.86 -8.23 5.23
CA LEU A 139 12.08 -7.08 4.76
C LEU A 139 10.60 -7.40 4.69
N ILE A 140 10.21 -8.64 4.32
CA ILE A 140 8.81 -9.08 4.28
C ILE A 140 8.18 -8.99 5.68
N ALA A 141 8.92 -9.31 6.75
CA ALA A 141 8.44 -9.23 8.12
C ALA A 141 8.35 -7.80 8.69
N LYS A 142 9.03 -6.81 8.09
CA LYS A 142 9.01 -5.42 8.57
C LYS A 142 7.72 -4.69 8.18
N GLN A 143 7.29 -3.78 9.04
CA GLN A 143 6.20 -2.84 8.76
C GLN A 143 6.79 -1.46 8.43
N GLY A 144 5.95 -0.57 7.90
CA GLY A 144 6.32 0.78 7.52
C GLY A 144 6.99 0.86 6.14
N ASN A 145 7.06 2.07 5.59
CA ASN A 145 7.70 2.27 4.28
C ASN A 145 9.21 2.31 4.42
N ILE A 146 9.89 1.72 3.44
CA ILE A 146 11.32 1.44 3.52
C ILE A 146 12.04 2.07 2.33
N LEU A 147 13.15 2.76 2.58
CA LEU A 147 14.14 3.09 1.55
C LEU A 147 15.31 2.09 1.62
N ILE A 148 15.73 1.57 0.47
CA ILE A 148 16.90 0.71 0.32
C ILE A 148 17.82 1.28 -0.76
N VAL A 149 19.07 1.56 -0.39
CA VAL A 149 20.10 2.06 -1.30
C VAL A 149 21.18 1.00 -1.52
N GLY A 150 21.32 0.56 -2.76
CA GLY A 150 22.22 -0.52 -3.19
C GLY A 150 23.03 -0.20 -4.45
N HIS A 151 23.14 -1.19 -5.34
CA HIS A 151 24.04 -1.17 -6.49
C HIS A 151 23.30 -1.57 -7.79
N SER A 152 23.88 -1.23 -8.95
CA SER A 152 23.30 -1.53 -10.28
C SER A 152 22.98 -3.01 -10.48
N ASN A 153 23.81 -3.90 -9.91
CA ASN A 153 23.68 -5.34 -10.03
C ASN A 153 22.81 -5.98 -8.93
N THR A 154 22.84 -5.47 -7.70
CA THR A 154 22.13 -6.10 -6.56
C THR A 154 20.72 -5.56 -6.36
N THR A 155 20.47 -4.30 -6.71
CA THR A 155 19.15 -3.68 -6.54
C THR A 155 18.07 -4.39 -7.39
N PRO A 156 18.29 -4.67 -8.70
CA PRO A 156 17.34 -5.45 -9.50
C PRO A 156 17.09 -6.85 -8.96
N THR A 157 18.12 -7.54 -8.47
CA THR A 157 17.97 -8.87 -7.84
C THR A 157 17.11 -8.80 -6.58
N LEU A 158 17.29 -7.78 -5.74
CA LEU A 158 16.46 -7.60 -4.55
C LEU A 158 15.00 -7.29 -4.90
N VAL A 159 14.75 -6.52 -5.97
CA VAL A 159 13.38 -6.29 -6.48
C VAL A 159 12.72 -7.62 -6.85
N GLN A 160 13.42 -8.51 -7.55
CA GLN A 160 12.90 -9.84 -7.93
C GLN A 160 12.65 -10.73 -6.71
N LEU A 161 13.56 -10.74 -5.74
CA LEU A 161 13.40 -11.52 -4.50
C LEU A 161 12.20 -11.05 -3.66
N LEU A 162 11.84 -9.77 -3.76
CA LEU A 162 10.65 -9.21 -3.14
C LEU A 162 9.37 -9.42 -3.97
N GLY A 163 9.43 -10.19 -5.07
CA GLY A 163 8.29 -10.47 -5.95
C GLY A 163 7.98 -9.37 -6.97
N GLY A 164 8.82 -8.33 -7.06
CA GLY A 164 8.64 -7.24 -8.01
C GLY A 164 9.24 -7.51 -9.39
N ASN A 165 8.82 -6.71 -10.37
CA ASN A 165 9.37 -6.73 -11.73
C ASN A 165 10.55 -5.76 -11.85
N ALA A 166 11.76 -6.30 -11.92
CA ALA A 166 12.98 -5.49 -12.02
C ALA A 166 13.21 -4.84 -13.40
N GLY A 167 12.49 -5.29 -14.43
CA GLY A 167 12.72 -4.90 -15.82
C GLY A 167 14.14 -5.22 -16.29
N ASP A 168 14.65 -4.39 -17.20
CA ASP A 168 16.00 -4.54 -17.72
C ASP A 168 17.08 -4.21 -16.67
N LYS A 169 18.28 -4.75 -16.88
CA LYS A 169 19.47 -4.40 -16.10
C LYS A 169 19.68 -2.88 -16.10
N ILE A 170 20.05 -2.33 -14.94
CA ILE A 170 20.38 -0.92 -14.81
C ILE A 170 21.68 -0.66 -15.59
N ASN A 171 21.65 0.30 -16.52
CA ASN A 171 22.87 0.69 -17.23
C ASN A 171 23.85 1.37 -16.25
N GLU A 172 25.16 1.18 -16.42
CA GLU A 172 26.15 1.84 -15.56
C GLU A 172 26.09 3.38 -15.61
N SER A 173 25.57 3.98 -16.67
CA SER A 173 25.31 5.43 -16.76
C SER A 173 23.97 5.87 -16.12
N GLU A 174 23.12 4.94 -15.72
CA GLU A 174 21.79 5.21 -15.18
C GLU A 174 21.78 5.30 -13.65
N TYR A 175 21.60 6.51 -13.14
CA TYR A 175 21.59 6.81 -11.69
C TYR A 175 20.23 7.27 -11.16
N ASN A 176 19.25 7.47 -12.03
CA ASN A 176 17.98 8.10 -11.69
C ASN A 176 16.81 7.14 -11.48
N ARG A 177 17.03 5.82 -11.63
CA ARG A 177 15.96 4.83 -11.49
C ARG A 177 15.60 4.62 -10.02
N VAL A 178 14.31 4.71 -9.73
CA VAL A 178 13.73 4.39 -8.42
C VAL A 178 12.66 3.34 -8.61
N TYR A 179 12.86 2.16 -8.02
CA TYR A 179 11.82 1.14 -7.93
C TYR A 179 10.91 1.47 -6.75
N LYS A 180 9.60 1.54 -6.99
CA LYS A 180 8.59 1.63 -5.94
C LYS A 180 7.79 0.33 -5.95
N LEU A 181 8.01 -0.51 -4.94
CA LEU A 181 7.30 -1.77 -4.75
C LEU A 181 6.16 -1.51 -3.78
N ILE A 182 4.93 -1.62 -4.27
CA ILE A 182 3.72 -1.56 -3.47
C ILE A 182 3.36 -2.99 -3.10
N ILE A 183 3.48 -3.32 -1.81
CA ILE A 183 3.20 -4.66 -1.30
C ILE A 183 1.80 -4.63 -0.68
N ASN A 184 0.90 -5.44 -1.22
CA ASN A 184 -0.42 -5.72 -0.65
C ASN A 184 -0.48 -7.19 -0.19
N GLU A 185 -1.65 -7.67 0.24
CA GLU A 185 -1.79 -9.02 0.80
C GLU A 185 -1.60 -10.15 -0.22
N THR A 186 -1.77 -9.87 -1.52
CA THR A 186 -1.85 -10.90 -2.57
C THR A 186 -0.78 -10.77 -3.64
N GLU A 187 -0.20 -9.58 -3.83
CA GLU A 187 0.71 -9.27 -4.92
C GLU A 187 1.72 -8.16 -4.56
N VAL A 188 2.72 -8.01 -5.43
CA VAL A 188 3.70 -6.94 -5.39
C VAL A 188 3.70 -6.20 -6.70
N VAL A 189 3.22 -4.96 -6.69
CA VAL A 189 3.18 -4.10 -7.87
C VAL A 189 4.46 -3.27 -7.91
N THR A 190 5.13 -3.27 -9.06
CA THR A 190 6.35 -2.47 -9.27
C THR A 190 6.07 -1.28 -10.17
N GLU A 191 6.29 -0.07 -9.65
CA GLU A 191 6.31 1.17 -10.41
C GLU A 191 7.76 1.65 -10.58
N LEU A 192 8.12 2.03 -11.81
CA LEU A 192 9.41 2.67 -12.10
C LEU A 192 9.25 4.19 -12.09
N LEU A 193 9.89 4.83 -11.12
CA LEU A 193 9.98 6.28 -11.03
C LEU A 193 11.37 6.76 -11.50
N ARG A 194 11.44 8.05 -11.83
CA ARG A 194 12.68 8.73 -12.21
C ARG A 194 12.94 9.87 -11.23
N SER A 195 14.08 9.84 -10.53
CA SER A 195 14.55 11.02 -9.82
C SER A 195 15.00 12.07 -10.84
N SER A 196 14.66 13.33 -10.60
CA SER A 196 14.97 14.43 -11.52
C SER A 196 16.47 14.48 -11.81
N SER A 197 16.79 14.59 -13.10
CA SER A 197 18.14 14.90 -13.57
C SER A 197 18.30 16.41 -13.59
N LEU A 198 19.33 16.91 -12.91
CA LEU A 198 20.06 18.06 -13.43
C LEU A 198 21.00 17.55 -14.54
#